data_AF-A0A7U2FAI5-F1
#
_entry.id   AF-A0A7U2FAI5-F1
#
_cell.length_a   1.000
_cell.length_b   1.000
_cell.length_c   1.000
_cell.angle_alpha   90.00
_cell.angle_beta   90.00
_cell.angle_gamma   90.00
#
_symmetry.space_group_name_H-M   'P 1'
#
loop_
_entity.id
_entity.type
_entity.pdbx_description
1 polymer ?
#
loop_
_entity_poly.entity_id
_entity_poly.type
_entity_poly.pdbx_seq_one_letter_code
_entity_poly.pdbx_strand_id
1 'polypeptide(L)'
;MKAGAAVDIKSANSPLDFNHQPHTYSLIMTTTTRTLIVFGAGPGIGNHVAAEFASKDINHIILLSRNTQRLQNEDAPFVSAASKDVKVDILQIDLSDLASIPAVLKELDNLTTNESVEIIFFNAARIHPSPILSTPVQEIDEDLRTTTLSLYLIAQHFLPHLTSLSQSSASTSSPLKPALLVTNSALPHSPVPELLSLSLVKAAQRNMVQSLRLAFGEKGVHVGLVSVEGVVGMDEEVRNPKNIARRTVEFWERGEGLEVRI
;
A
#
# COMPACT_ATOMS: atom_id res chain seq x y z
N MET A 1 68.76 73.63 5.90
CA MET A 1 68.90 73.25 4.47
C MET A 1 68.29 71.86 4.33
N LYS A 2 67.23 71.54 3.58
CA LYS A 2 66.38 72.16 2.56
C LYS A 2 64.93 71.70 2.84
N ALA A 3 63.93 72.59 2.73
CA ALA A 3 62.75 72.52 1.83
C ALA A 3 62.28 71.09 1.46
N GLY A 4 61.01 70.66 1.57
CA GLY A 4 59.73 71.35 1.71
C GLY A 4 58.73 70.74 0.71
N ALA A 5 57.58 70.26 1.16
CA ALA A 5 56.27 70.29 0.47
C ALA A 5 55.22 69.52 1.31
N ALA A 6 54.03 70.09 1.39
CA ALA A 6 52.90 69.66 2.20
C ALA A 6 51.82 68.93 1.36
N VAL A 7 50.75 68.53 2.06
CA VAL A 7 49.40 68.14 1.57
C VAL A 7 49.31 66.64 1.22
N ASP A 8 48.36 65.82 1.69
CA ASP A 8 46.96 66.06 2.06
C ASP A 8 46.46 65.01 3.09
N ILE A 9 45.54 65.40 3.96
CA ILE A 9 44.86 64.53 4.92
C ILE A 9 43.56 64.03 4.29
N LYS A 10 43.43 62.73 4.02
CA LYS A 10 42.12 62.08 3.87
C LYS A 10 42.05 60.76 4.63
N SER A 11 41.07 60.74 5.52
CA SER A 11 40.63 59.65 6.40
C SER A 11 40.32 58.36 5.66
N ALA A 12 40.94 57.26 6.06
CA ALA A 12 40.50 55.91 5.73
C ALA A 12 39.66 55.36 6.91
N ASN A 13 38.34 55.57 6.83
CA ASN A 13 37.35 54.78 7.57
C ASN A 13 36.40 54.20 6.52
N SER A 14 36.65 52.97 6.08
CA SER A 14 35.67 52.19 5.33
C SER A 14 34.85 51.34 6.30
N PRO A 15 33.52 51.49 6.38
CA PRO A 15 32.68 50.57 7.13
C PRO A 15 32.68 49.19 6.46
N LEU A 16 32.72 48.13 7.28
CA LEU A 16 32.41 46.77 6.85
C LEU A 16 30.93 46.76 6.41
N ASP A 17 30.70 46.49 5.13
CA ASP A 17 29.36 46.36 4.55
C ASP A 17 28.73 45.04 4.99
N PHE A 18 27.89 45.09 6.03
CA PHE A 18 27.03 43.99 6.45
C PHE A 18 25.75 43.97 5.62
N ASN A 19 25.88 43.69 4.33
CA ASN A 19 24.74 43.38 3.48
C ASN A 19 24.39 41.88 3.60
N HIS A 20 23.75 41.51 4.71
CA HIS A 20 23.12 40.21 4.87
C HIS A 20 21.78 40.22 4.13
N GLN A 21 21.76 39.78 2.88
CA GLN A 21 20.52 39.38 2.25
C GLN A 21 19.97 38.15 2.99
N PRO A 22 18.67 38.11 3.36
CA PRO A 22 18.09 36.90 3.91
C PRO A 22 18.01 35.88 2.77
N HIS A 23 18.93 34.91 2.78
CA HIS A 23 18.74 33.68 2.03
C HIS A 23 17.52 32.98 2.63
N THR A 24 16.37 33.13 1.97
CA THR A 24 15.22 32.27 2.20
C THR A 24 15.62 30.87 1.77
N TYR A 25 16.14 30.08 2.71
CA TYR A 25 16.14 28.63 2.57
C TYR A 25 14.67 28.22 2.50
N SER A 26 14.15 27.99 1.30
CA SER A 26 12.93 27.21 1.15
C SER A 26 13.23 25.87 1.81
N LEU A 27 12.65 25.63 2.98
CA LEU A 27 12.62 24.30 3.57
C LEU A 27 11.94 23.43 2.53
N ILE A 28 12.71 22.68 1.74
CA ILE A 28 12.15 21.59 0.96
C ILE A 28 11.68 20.63 2.05
N MET A 29 10.40 20.74 2.42
CA MET A 29 9.69 19.67 3.10
C MET A 29 9.78 18.49 2.13
N THR A 30 10.82 17.68 2.25
CA THR A 30 10.86 16.38 1.58
C THR A 30 9.75 15.59 2.23
N THR A 31 8.56 15.63 1.63
CA THR A 31 7.46 14.76 2.03
C THR A 31 7.97 13.34 1.88
N THR A 32 8.07 12.61 2.99
CA THR A 32 8.45 11.19 2.98
C THR A 32 7.54 10.45 1.99
N THR A 33 8.14 9.68 1.08
CA THR A 33 7.43 8.83 0.12
C THR A 33 6.40 7.98 0.87
N ARG A 34 5.17 7.94 0.39
CA ARG A 34 4.07 7.14 0.97
C ARG A 34 3.80 5.98 0.04
N THR A 35 3.83 4.78 0.59
CA THR A 35 3.93 3.55 -0.20
C THR A 35 2.71 2.64 0.02
N LEU A 36 2.13 2.16 -1.09
CA LEU A 36 1.18 1.06 -1.13
C LEU A 36 1.86 -0.19 -1.67
N ILE A 37 1.71 -1.31 -0.98
CA ILE A 37 2.17 -2.63 -1.42
C ILE A 37 0.94 -3.49 -1.73
N VAL A 38 0.86 -4.01 -2.95
CA VAL A 38 -0.27 -4.81 -3.44
C VAL A 38 0.13 -6.27 -3.63
N PHE A 39 -0.35 -7.15 -2.75
CA PHE A 39 -0.18 -8.59 -2.89
C PHE A 39 -1.32 -9.20 -3.71
N GLY A 40 -0.99 -9.72 -4.90
CA GLY A 40 -1.97 -10.20 -5.85
C GLY A 40 -2.46 -9.10 -6.81
N ALA A 41 -1.54 -8.30 -7.33
CA ALA A 41 -1.82 -7.37 -8.41
C ALA A 41 -2.17 -8.11 -9.70
N GLY A 42 -3.21 -7.64 -10.39
CA GLY A 42 -3.70 -8.23 -11.62
C GLY A 42 -4.89 -7.48 -12.20
N PRO A 43 -5.39 -7.92 -13.36
CA PRO A 43 -6.46 -7.23 -14.08
C PRO A 43 -7.74 -7.25 -13.25
N GLY A 44 -8.35 -6.07 -13.09
CA GLY A 44 -9.56 -5.90 -12.30
C GLY A 44 -9.25 -5.20 -10.98
N ILE A 45 -9.49 -5.86 -9.85
CA ILE A 45 -9.44 -5.20 -8.53
C ILE A 45 -8.03 -4.67 -8.22
N GLY A 46 -7.00 -5.52 -8.31
CA GLY A 46 -5.65 -5.19 -7.85
C GLY A 46 -5.07 -3.95 -8.52
N ASN A 47 -5.07 -3.90 -9.85
CA ASN A 47 -4.52 -2.77 -10.59
C ASN A 47 -5.39 -1.50 -10.51
N HIS A 48 -6.72 -1.62 -10.41
CA HIS A 48 -7.60 -0.45 -10.22
C HIS A 48 -7.48 0.16 -8.84
N VAL A 49 -7.39 -0.68 -7.79
CA VAL A 49 -7.14 -0.18 -6.42
C VAL A 49 -5.79 0.53 -6.36
N ALA A 50 -4.74 -0.06 -6.95
CA ALA A 50 -3.43 0.57 -7.07
C ALA A 50 -3.49 1.93 -7.79
N ALA A 51 -4.17 2.01 -8.93
CA ALA A 51 -4.34 3.23 -9.70
C ALA A 51 -5.14 4.30 -8.94
N GLU A 52 -6.21 3.91 -8.22
CA GLU A 52 -6.99 4.85 -7.42
C GLU A 52 -6.15 5.41 -6.27
N PHE A 53 -5.35 4.60 -5.58
CA PHE A 53 -4.40 5.09 -4.57
C PHE A 53 -3.31 5.97 -5.18
N ALA A 54 -2.77 5.64 -6.35
CA ALA A 54 -1.80 6.46 -7.07
C ALA A 54 -2.35 7.84 -7.46
N SER A 55 -3.67 7.94 -7.71
CA SER A 55 -4.34 9.22 -7.97
C SER A 55 -4.54 10.07 -6.71
N LYS A 56 -4.28 9.49 -5.53
CA LYS A 56 -4.17 10.18 -4.24
C LYS A 56 -2.70 10.48 -3.95
N ASP A 57 -2.40 11.00 -2.76
CA ASP A 57 -1.04 11.32 -2.32
C ASP A 57 -0.19 10.08 -1.94
N ILE A 58 -0.44 8.92 -2.57
CA ILE A 58 0.41 7.72 -2.48
C ILE A 58 1.29 7.69 -3.73
N ASN A 59 2.58 7.95 -3.53
CA ASN A 59 3.51 8.26 -4.61
C ASN A 59 4.48 7.11 -4.92
N HIS A 60 4.42 6.00 -4.18
CA HIS A 60 5.09 4.76 -4.56
C HIS A 60 4.13 3.57 -4.44
N ILE A 61 4.00 2.81 -5.52
CA ILE A 61 3.17 1.59 -5.59
C ILE A 61 4.09 0.42 -5.91
N ILE A 62 4.02 -0.65 -5.11
CA ILE A 62 4.72 -1.89 -5.39
C ILE A 62 3.70 -2.97 -5.71
N LEU A 63 3.74 -3.49 -6.94
CA LEU A 63 2.82 -4.52 -7.42
C LEU A 63 3.47 -5.90 -7.33
N LEU A 64 2.83 -6.82 -6.61
CA LEU A 64 3.33 -8.19 -6.45
C LEU A 64 2.36 -9.22 -7.03
N SER A 65 2.88 -10.11 -7.88
CA SER A 65 2.14 -11.26 -8.41
C SER A 65 3.09 -12.32 -8.98
N ARG A 66 2.54 -13.50 -9.31
CA ARG A 66 3.32 -14.58 -9.95
C ARG A 66 3.77 -14.23 -11.38
N ASN A 67 2.97 -13.46 -12.12
CA ASN A 67 3.19 -13.20 -13.54
C ASN A 67 3.82 -11.81 -13.72
N THR A 68 5.15 -11.77 -13.69
CA THR A 68 5.92 -10.52 -13.85
C THR A 68 5.80 -9.91 -15.24
N GLN A 69 5.61 -10.73 -16.28
CA GLN A 69 5.42 -10.23 -17.65
C GLN A 69 4.15 -9.38 -17.75
N ARG A 70 3.04 -9.83 -17.15
CA ARG A 70 1.80 -9.04 -17.08
C ARG A 70 1.98 -7.79 -16.22
N LEU A 71 2.65 -7.91 -15.08
CA LEU A 71 2.94 -6.75 -14.24
C LEU A 71 3.69 -5.66 -15.01
N GLN A 72 4.75 -6.05 -15.73
CA GLN A 72 5.60 -5.13 -16.47
C GLN A 72 4.89 -4.51 -17.68
N ASN A 73 4.11 -5.29 -18.43
CA ASN A 73 3.57 -4.85 -19.71
C ASN A 73 2.16 -4.26 -19.63
N GLU A 74 1.41 -4.55 -18.56
CA GLU A 74 0.00 -4.16 -18.43
C GLU A 74 -0.27 -3.43 -17.11
N ASP A 75 -0.07 -4.08 -15.97
CA ASP A 75 -0.53 -3.55 -14.68
C ASP A 75 0.27 -2.30 -14.24
N ALA A 76 1.61 -2.31 -14.35
CA ALA A 76 2.43 -1.16 -13.99
C ALA A 76 2.20 0.05 -14.91
N PRO A 77 2.19 -0.08 -16.25
CA PRO A 77 1.81 1.03 -17.13
C PRO A 77 0.41 1.61 -16.84
N PHE A 78 -0.57 0.75 -16.53
CA PHE A 78 -1.91 1.19 -16.15
C PHE A 78 -1.90 2.04 -14.87
N VAL A 79 -1.19 1.60 -13.84
CA VAL A 79 -1.07 2.36 -12.57
C VAL A 79 -0.27 3.65 -12.76
N SER A 80 0.84 3.62 -13.50
CA SER A 80 1.64 4.81 -13.82
C SER A 80 0.86 5.87 -14.59
N ALA A 81 -0.17 5.48 -15.35
CA ALA A 81 -1.02 6.44 -16.06
C ALA A 81 -1.97 7.21 -15.14
N ALA A 82 -2.19 6.77 -13.89
CA ALA A 82 -3.11 7.39 -12.95
C ALA A 82 -2.58 8.69 -12.32
N SER A 83 -1.25 8.84 -12.23
CA SER A 83 -0.59 10.03 -11.69
C SER A 83 0.80 10.19 -12.28
N LYS A 84 1.23 11.44 -12.57
CA LYS A 84 2.53 11.70 -13.19
C LYS A 84 3.72 11.48 -12.25
N ASP A 85 3.48 11.60 -10.95
CA ASP A 85 4.53 11.59 -9.93
C ASP A 85 4.60 10.24 -9.19
N VAL A 86 3.82 9.25 -9.63
CA VAL A 86 3.82 7.92 -9.01
C VAL A 86 4.99 7.08 -9.51
N LYS A 87 5.80 6.57 -8.59
CA LYS A 87 6.76 5.50 -8.83
C LYS A 87 6.02 4.16 -8.76
N VAL A 88 6.26 3.27 -9.72
CA VAL A 88 5.71 1.91 -9.71
C VAL A 88 6.84 0.89 -9.83
N ASP A 89 7.04 0.10 -8.78
CA ASP A 89 7.92 -1.07 -8.80
C ASP A 89 7.09 -2.35 -8.88
N ILE A 90 7.69 -3.43 -9.38
CA ILE A 90 7.07 -4.75 -9.46
C ILE A 90 7.97 -5.79 -8.80
N LEU A 91 7.38 -6.78 -8.13
CA LEU A 91 8.11 -7.95 -7.63
C LEU A 91 7.36 -9.24 -7.93
N GLN A 92 8.12 -10.30 -8.20
CA GLN A 92 7.56 -11.64 -8.29
C GLN A 92 7.27 -12.19 -6.90
N ILE A 93 6.08 -12.76 -6.71
CA ILE A 93 5.80 -13.56 -5.52
C ILE A 93 4.84 -14.70 -5.87
N ASP A 94 5.14 -15.89 -5.36
CA ASP A 94 4.17 -16.99 -5.27
C ASP A 94 3.72 -17.13 -3.81
N LEU A 95 2.51 -16.67 -3.53
CA LEU A 95 1.94 -16.71 -2.18
C LEU A 95 1.61 -18.13 -1.72
N SER A 96 1.63 -19.13 -2.62
CA SER A 96 1.49 -20.54 -2.25
C SER A 96 2.81 -21.17 -1.78
N ASP A 97 3.96 -20.56 -2.15
CA ASP A 97 5.29 -20.96 -1.70
C ASP A 97 5.69 -20.13 -0.47
N LEU A 98 5.16 -20.55 0.69
CA LEU A 98 5.38 -19.87 1.97
C LEU A 98 6.86 -19.72 2.34
N ALA A 99 7.73 -20.63 1.89
CA ALA A 99 9.16 -20.59 2.20
C ALA A 99 9.88 -19.46 1.46
N SER A 100 9.35 -19.02 0.31
CA SER A 100 9.92 -17.90 -0.46
C SER A 100 9.55 -16.52 0.07
N ILE A 101 8.40 -16.40 0.74
CA ILE A 101 7.83 -15.12 1.19
C ILE A 101 8.82 -14.26 2.00
N PRO A 102 9.57 -14.79 2.99
CA PRO A 102 10.50 -13.98 3.77
C PRO A 102 11.59 -13.28 2.94
N ALA A 103 12.04 -13.90 1.84
CA ALA A 103 13.03 -13.28 0.97
C ALA A 103 12.45 -12.07 0.21
N VAL A 104 11.20 -12.20 -0.28
CA VAL A 104 10.49 -11.11 -0.95
C VAL A 104 10.15 -9.98 0.02
N LEU A 105 9.77 -10.30 1.26
CA LEU A 105 9.53 -9.29 2.30
C LEU A 105 10.80 -8.48 2.61
N LYS A 106 11.97 -9.12 2.64
CA LYS A 106 13.25 -8.42 2.79
C LYS A 106 13.57 -7.54 1.58
N GLU A 107 13.21 -7.96 0.37
CA GLU A 107 13.37 -7.14 -0.83
C GLU A 107 12.47 -5.90 -0.79
N LEU A 108 11.23 -6.05 -0.31
CA LEU A 108 10.33 -4.92 -0.05
C LEU A 108 10.93 -3.93 0.94
N ASP A 109 11.47 -4.40 2.07
CA ASP A 109 12.14 -3.53 3.06
C ASP A 109 13.27 -2.70 2.43
N ASN A 110 14.06 -3.32 1.54
CA ASN A 110 15.13 -2.63 0.82
C ASN A 110 14.57 -1.57 -0.14
N LEU A 111 13.54 -1.90 -0.91
CA LEU A 111 12.89 -0.98 -1.85
C LEU A 111 12.23 0.22 -1.16
N THR A 112 11.76 0.04 0.07
CA THR A 112 11.03 1.05 0.83
C THR A 112 11.87 1.68 1.94
N THR A 113 13.20 1.66 1.81
CA THR A 113 14.10 2.26 2.81
C THR A 113 13.83 3.76 2.93
N ASN A 114 13.57 4.24 4.16
CA ASN A 114 13.18 5.62 4.47
C ASN A 114 11.83 6.08 3.88
N GLU A 115 10.98 5.13 3.45
CA GLU A 115 9.62 5.43 3.03
C GLU A 115 8.61 5.10 4.14
N SER A 116 7.43 5.70 4.03
CA SER A 116 6.27 5.36 4.87
C SER A 116 5.44 4.28 4.16
N VAL A 117 5.70 3.00 4.46
CA VAL A 117 4.84 1.91 3.99
C VAL A 117 3.53 1.97 4.75
N GLU A 118 2.56 2.65 4.15
CA GLU A 118 1.34 3.04 4.82
C GLU A 118 0.19 2.07 4.54
N ILE A 119 0.12 1.49 3.34
CA ILE A 119 -0.97 0.59 2.99
C ILE A 119 -0.42 -0.75 2.50
N ILE A 120 -0.94 -1.82 3.08
CA ILE A 120 -0.82 -3.17 2.56
C ILE A 120 -2.20 -3.58 2.04
N PHE A 121 -2.28 -3.86 0.73
CA PHE A 121 -3.50 -4.38 0.11
C PHE A 121 -3.29 -5.83 -0.30
N PHE A 122 -3.96 -6.74 0.40
CA PHE A 122 -3.94 -8.16 0.09
C PHE A 122 -5.17 -8.52 -0.75
N ASN A 123 -4.96 -8.76 -2.03
CA ASN A 123 -6.01 -9.09 -3.00
C ASN A 123 -5.98 -10.57 -3.44
N ALA A 124 -4.83 -11.22 -3.35
CA ALA A 124 -4.61 -12.53 -3.95
C ALA A 124 -5.66 -13.59 -3.55
N ALA A 125 -6.27 -14.19 -4.56
CA ALA A 125 -7.12 -15.37 -4.44
C ALA A 125 -7.19 -16.08 -5.80
N ARG A 126 -7.49 -17.38 -5.76
CA ARG A 126 -7.86 -18.20 -6.92
C ARG A 126 -9.37 -18.37 -6.90
N ILE A 127 -10.01 -18.18 -8.05
CA ILE A 127 -11.46 -18.42 -8.22
C ILE A 127 -11.61 -19.57 -9.21
N HIS A 128 -11.78 -20.78 -8.68
CA HIS A 128 -11.95 -21.99 -9.48
C HIS A 128 -13.05 -22.89 -8.89
N PRO A 129 -13.77 -23.64 -9.75
CA PRO A 129 -14.72 -24.64 -9.29
C PRO A 129 -14.05 -25.63 -8.34
N SER A 130 -14.63 -25.79 -7.17
CA SER A 130 -14.26 -26.75 -6.13
C SER A 130 -15.53 -27.43 -5.60
N PRO A 131 -16.06 -28.44 -6.31
CA PRO A 131 -17.27 -29.15 -5.92
C PRO A 131 -17.11 -29.95 -4.62
N ILE A 132 -18.21 -30.02 -3.86
CA ILE A 132 -18.32 -30.75 -2.60
C ILE A 132 -17.93 -32.23 -2.77
N LEU A 133 -17.12 -32.77 -1.86
CA LEU A 133 -16.64 -34.16 -1.78
C LEU A 133 -15.77 -34.67 -2.94
N SER A 134 -15.55 -33.87 -3.98
CA SER A 134 -14.67 -34.23 -5.11
C SER A 134 -13.47 -33.29 -5.30
N THR A 135 -13.41 -32.18 -4.56
CA THR A 135 -12.25 -31.28 -4.56
C THR A 135 -11.05 -31.98 -3.90
N PRO A 136 -9.89 -32.08 -4.57
CA PRO A 136 -8.67 -32.58 -3.96
C PRO A 136 -8.23 -31.71 -2.77
N VAL A 137 -7.79 -32.35 -1.69
CA VAL A 137 -7.30 -31.64 -0.49
C VAL A 137 -6.11 -30.73 -0.83
N GLN A 138 -5.29 -31.11 -1.82
CA GLN A 138 -4.14 -30.33 -2.27
C GLN A 138 -4.55 -28.97 -2.85
N GLU A 139 -5.71 -28.87 -3.50
CA GLU A 139 -6.22 -27.58 -4.00
C GLU A 139 -6.68 -26.68 -2.84
N ILE A 140 -7.33 -27.26 -1.82
CA ILE A 140 -7.71 -26.54 -0.60
C ILE A 140 -6.47 -26.07 0.16
N ASP A 141 -5.45 -26.91 0.26
CA ASP A 141 -4.15 -26.57 0.87
C ASP A 141 -3.45 -25.43 0.11
N GLU A 142 -3.38 -25.50 -1.23
CA GLU A 142 -2.80 -24.44 -2.06
C GLU A 142 -3.52 -23.10 -1.85
N ASP A 143 -4.86 -23.10 -1.82
CA ASP A 143 -5.64 -21.89 -1.61
C ASP A 143 -5.48 -21.36 -0.17
N LEU A 144 -5.42 -22.23 0.85
CA LEU A 144 -5.13 -21.85 2.24
C LEU A 144 -3.74 -21.22 2.37
N ARG A 145 -2.73 -21.79 1.70
CA ARG A 145 -1.39 -21.20 1.64
C ARG A 145 -1.43 -19.84 0.97
N THR A 146 -2.00 -19.77 -0.23
CA THR A 146 -2.07 -18.57 -1.07
C THR A 146 -2.78 -17.40 -0.39
N THR A 147 -3.80 -17.66 0.42
CA THR A 147 -4.71 -16.61 0.92
C THR A 147 -4.59 -16.37 2.42
N THR A 148 -4.47 -17.43 3.23
CA THR A 148 -4.62 -17.36 4.69
C THR A 148 -3.25 -17.36 5.35
N LEU A 149 -2.40 -18.33 5.01
CA LEU A 149 -1.07 -18.45 5.64
C LEU A 149 -0.11 -17.37 5.13
N SER A 150 -0.15 -17.05 3.83
CA SER A 150 0.63 -15.94 3.28
C SER A 150 0.21 -14.58 3.85
N LEU A 151 -1.11 -14.33 4.00
CA LEU A 151 -1.64 -13.13 4.66
C LEU A 151 -1.12 -13.02 6.09
N TYR A 152 -1.08 -14.14 6.82
CA TYR A 152 -0.54 -14.14 8.18
C TYR A 152 0.96 -13.78 8.21
N LEU A 153 1.79 -14.34 7.33
CA LEU A 153 3.20 -13.99 7.23
C LEU A 153 3.41 -12.50 6.89
N ILE A 154 2.62 -11.97 5.95
CA ILE A 154 2.64 -10.55 5.59
C ILE A 154 2.19 -9.68 6.77
N ALA A 155 1.16 -10.09 7.50
CA ALA A 155 0.68 -9.38 8.68
C ALA A 155 1.72 -9.39 9.81
N GLN A 156 2.42 -10.51 10.03
CA GLN A 156 3.52 -10.59 11.00
C GLN A 156 4.64 -9.59 10.67
N HIS A 157 4.94 -9.41 9.38
CA HIS A 157 5.97 -8.49 8.92
C HIS A 157 5.54 -7.01 9.04
N PHE A 158 4.36 -6.66 8.52
CA PHE A 158 3.97 -5.27 8.36
C PHE A 158 3.16 -4.68 9.52
N LEU A 159 2.41 -5.44 10.32
CA LEU A 159 1.62 -4.84 11.40
C LEU A 159 2.46 -4.13 12.48
N PRO A 160 3.65 -4.63 12.88
CA PRO A 160 4.56 -3.86 13.74
C PRO A 160 4.98 -2.53 13.11
N HIS A 161 5.32 -2.54 11.81
CA HIS A 161 5.69 -1.33 11.08
C HIS A 161 4.53 -0.33 11.01
N LEU A 162 3.33 -0.77 10.60
CA LEU A 162 2.13 0.05 10.49
C LEU A 162 1.75 0.67 11.85
N THR A 163 1.93 -0.08 12.94
CA THR A 163 1.72 0.44 14.31
C THR A 163 2.70 1.56 14.64
N SER A 164 4.00 1.36 14.37
CA SER A 164 5.04 2.37 14.57
C SER A 164 4.78 3.63 13.74
N LEU A 165 4.33 3.45 12.50
CA LEU A 165 4.00 4.55 11.58
C LEU A 165 2.80 5.37 12.10
N SER A 166 1.78 4.71 12.65
CA SER A 166 0.62 5.39 13.25
C SER A 166 1.06 6.25 14.44
N GLN A 167 1.84 5.67 15.35
CA GLN A 167 2.29 6.34 16.58
C GLN A 167 3.23 7.52 16.30
N SER A 168 4.16 7.35 15.36
CA SER A 168 5.13 8.40 15.00
C SER A 168 4.50 9.55 14.21
N SER A 169 3.44 9.30 13.45
CA SER A 169 2.73 10.34 12.67
C SER A 169 1.58 11.01 13.42
N ALA A 170 1.14 10.50 14.58
CA ALA A 170 -0.03 11.00 15.30
C ALA A 170 0.02 12.50 15.65
N SER A 171 1.21 13.04 15.89
CA SER A 171 1.41 14.45 16.29
C SER A 171 1.78 15.37 15.12
N THR A 172 1.81 14.87 13.87
CA THR A 172 2.14 15.70 12.71
C THR A 172 0.90 16.48 12.24
N SER A 173 1.11 17.53 11.43
CA SER A 173 0.02 18.31 10.84
C SER A 173 -0.83 17.51 9.83
N SER A 174 -0.32 16.38 9.36
CA SER A 174 -1.00 15.46 8.45
C SER A 174 -0.71 14.02 8.88
N PRO A 175 -1.43 13.49 9.89
CA PRO A 175 -1.23 12.13 10.37
C PRO A 175 -1.44 11.12 9.24
N LEU A 176 -0.61 10.07 9.24
CA LEU A 176 -0.74 8.97 8.29
C LEU A 176 -1.89 8.06 8.71
N LYS A 177 -2.40 7.26 7.78
CA LYS A 177 -3.51 6.32 7.97
C LYS A 177 -3.04 4.88 7.66
N PRO A 178 -2.20 4.26 8.50
CA PRO A 178 -1.67 2.94 8.23
C PRO A 178 -2.78 1.90 8.16
N ALA A 179 -2.77 1.06 7.12
CA ALA A 179 -3.83 0.10 6.89
C ALA A 179 -3.37 -1.26 6.34
N LEU A 180 -4.04 -2.31 6.80
CA LEU A 180 -4.04 -3.63 6.18
C LEU A 180 -5.46 -3.90 5.65
N LEU A 181 -5.61 -3.87 4.34
CA LEU A 181 -6.88 -4.07 3.65
C LEU A 181 -6.85 -5.39 2.90
N VAL A 182 -7.89 -6.20 3.07
CA VAL A 182 -7.94 -7.55 2.50
C VAL A 182 -9.21 -7.72 1.67
N THR A 183 -9.06 -8.15 0.42
CA THR A 183 -10.20 -8.44 -0.45
C THR A 183 -10.92 -9.71 0.01
N ASN A 184 -12.23 -9.61 0.20
CA ASN A 184 -13.09 -10.70 0.63
C ASN A 184 -14.38 -10.73 -0.21
N SER A 185 -15.39 -11.47 0.24
CA SER A 185 -16.61 -11.79 -0.51
C SER A 185 -17.78 -12.07 0.44
N ALA A 186 -18.95 -12.37 -0.11
CA ALA A 186 -20.10 -12.86 0.66
C ALA A 186 -19.91 -14.31 1.19
N LEU A 187 -18.94 -15.08 0.67
CA LEU A 187 -18.79 -16.51 0.94
C LEU A 187 -18.58 -16.93 2.41
N PRO A 188 -18.00 -16.10 3.31
CA PRO A 188 -17.98 -16.42 4.74
C PRO A 188 -19.37 -16.61 5.35
N HIS A 189 -20.38 -15.95 4.79
CA HIS A 189 -21.76 -15.95 5.30
C HIS A 189 -22.73 -16.67 4.36
N SER A 190 -22.43 -16.72 3.07
CA SER A 190 -23.27 -17.30 2.02
C SER A 190 -22.38 -18.13 1.10
N PRO A 191 -21.90 -19.31 1.55
CA PRO A 191 -21.03 -20.15 0.77
C PRO A 191 -21.75 -20.72 -0.46
N VAL A 192 -20.99 -20.90 -1.54
CA VAL A 192 -21.47 -21.52 -2.78
C VAL A 192 -20.88 -22.94 -2.84
N PRO A 193 -21.70 -24.01 -2.91
CA PRO A 193 -21.21 -25.39 -2.88
C PRO A 193 -20.16 -25.72 -3.95
N GLU A 194 -20.28 -25.11 -5.13
CA GLU A 194 -19.34 -25.28 -6.25
C GLU A 194 -18.02 -24.53 -6.06
N LEU A 195 -17.92 -23.72 -5.01
CA LEU A 195 -16.73 -22.93 -4.64
C LEU A 195 -16.31 -23.26 -3.20
N LEU A 196 -16.26 -24.55 -2.84
CA LEU A 196 -15.91 -25.01 -1.50
C LEU A 196 -14.59 -24.41 -1.01
N SER A 197 -13.51 -24.57 -1.78
CA SER A 197 -12.17 -24.13 -1.38
C SER A 197 -12.15 -22.62 -1.15
N LEU A 198 -12.67 -21.84 -2.10
CA LEU A 198 -12.75 -20.39 -1.99
C LEU A 198 -13.59 -19.95 -0.79
N SER A 199 -14.70 -20.64 -0.50
CA SER A 199 -15.55 -20.32 0.65
C SER A 199 -14.84 -20.56 1.97
N LEU A 200 -14.12 -21.68 2.11
CA LEU A 200 -13.32 -22.00 3.30
C LEU A 200 -12.27 -20.93 3.56
N VAL A 201 -11.49 -20.56 2.54
CA VAL A 201 -10.40 -19.61 2.72
C VAL A 201 -10.91 -18.19 2.96
N LYS A 202 -12.03 -17.78 2.35
CA LYS A 202 -12.62 -16.46 2.61
C LYS A 202 -13.17 -16.36 4.03
N ALA A 203 -13.75 -17.43 4.56
CA ALA A 203 -14.16 -17.50 5.97
C ALA A 203 -12.96 -17.41 6.92
N ALA A 204 -11.88 -18.14 6.63
CA ALA A 204 -10.64 -18.08 7.41
C ALA A 204 -10.01 -16.67 7.39
N GLN A 205 -9.92 -16.05 6.20
CA GLN A 205 -9.44 -14.68 6.05
C GLN A 205 -10.30 -13.68 6.83
N ARG A 206 -11.64 -13.79 6.76
CA ARG A 206 -12.53 -12.90 7.52
C ARG A 206 -12.24 -12.97 9.02
N ASN A 207 -12.15 -14.17 9.57
CA ASN A 207 -11.90 -14.36 10.99
C ASN A 207 -10.51 -13.84 11.40
N MET A 208 -9.49 -14.10 10.58
CA MET A 208 -8.14 -13.59 10.80
C MET A 208 -8.11 -12.06 10.82
N VAL A 209 -8.71 -11.39 9.83
CA VAL A 209 -8.76 -9.92 9.75
C VAL A 209 -9.51 -9.32 10.93
N GLN A 210 -10.61 -9.95 11.37
CA GLN A 210 -11.32 -9.53 12.58
C GLN A 210 -10.43 -9.65 13.83
N SER A 211 -9.68 -10.75 13.96
CA SER A 211 -8.75 -10.96 15.09
C SER A 211 -7.61 -9.93 15.10
N LEU A 212 -7.01 -9.68 13.93
CA LEU A 212 -5.97 -8.66 13.76
C LEU A 212 -6.51 -7.26 14.05
N ARG A 213 -7.74 -6.94 13.62
CA ARG A 213 -8.39 -5.67 13.95
C ARG A 213 -8.55 -5.49 15.46
N LEU A 214 -9.01 -6.51 16.18
CA LEU A 214 -9.14 -6.44 17.63
C LEU A 214 -7.78 -6.23 18.32
N ALA A 215 -6.70 -6.79 17.76
CA ALA A 215 -5.36 -6.68 18.34
C ALA A 215 -4.60 -5.39 18.00
N PHE A 216 -4.89 -4.75 16.86
CA PHE A 216 -4.13 -3.62 16.32
C PHE A 216 -4.94 -2.35 16.05
N GLY A 217 -6.28 -2.42 16.08
CA GLY A 217 -7.15 -1.27 15.83
C GLY A 217 -6.98 -0.15 16.86
N GLU A 218 -6.92 -0.50 18.16
CA GLU A 218 -6.62 0.48 19.23
C GLU A 218 -5.19 1.02 19.17
N LYS A 219 -4.32 0.38 18.39
CA LYS A 219 -2.95 0.84 18.13
C LYS A 219 -2.86 1.74 16.89
N GLY A 220 -4.00 2.14 16.34
CA GLY A 220 -4.10 3.11 15.24
C GLY A 220 -3.92 2.53 13.84
N VAL A 221 -3.93 1.20 13.68
CA VAL A 221 -3.88 0.55 12.36
C VAL A 221 -5.29 0.19 11.89
N HIS A 222 -5.67 0.66 10.71
CA HIS A 222 -6.92 0.25 10.10
C HIS A 222 -6.79 -1.15 9.47
N VAL A 223 -7.37 -2.15 10.12
CA VAL A 223 -7.42 -3.52 9.60
C VAL A 223 -8.85 -3.83 9.16
N GLY A 224 -9.05 -4.13 7.87
CA GLY A 224 -10.39 -4.16 7.27
C GLY A 224 -10.53 -5.02 6.01
N LEU A 225 -11.79 -5.31 5.68
CA LEU A 225 -12.22 -6.15 4.56
C LEU A 225 -12.85 -5.31 3.45
N VAL A 226 -12.42 -5.56 2.21
CA VAL A 226 -13.09 -5.08 0.99
C VAL A 226 -13.89 -6.24 0.43
N SER A 227 -15.17 -6.32 0.80
CA SER A 227 -16.03 -7.44 0.43
C SER A 227 -16.79 -7.16 -0.86
N VAL A 228 -16.38 -7.85 -1.92
CA VAL A 228 -17.04 -7.75 -3.23
C VAL A 228 -18.04 -8.90 -3.35
N GLU A 229 -19.32 -8.57 -3.38
CA GLU A 229 -20.41 -9.54 -3.27
C GLU A 229 -21.03 -9.83 -4.64
N GLY A 230 -20.34 -10.67 -5.40
CA GLY A 230 -20.81 -11.18 -6.68
C GLY A 230 -19.73 -11.18 -7.75
N VAL A 231 -20.17 -11.23 -9.01
CA VAL A 231 -19.26 -11.25 -10.17
C VAL A 231 -18.72 -9.85 -10.42
N VAL A 232 -17.40 -9.78 -10.63
CA VAL A 232 -16.71 -8.56 -11.06
C VAL A 232 -16.67 -8.52 -12.58
N GLY A 233 -17.03 -7.39 -13.15
CA GLY A 233 -17.00 -7.19 -14.61
C GLY A 233 -16.85 -5.72 -14.96
N MET A 234 -16.19 -5.40 -16.08
CA MET A 234 -16.01 -4.00 -16.50
C MET A 234 -17.33 -3.29 -16.76
N ASP A 235 -18.33 -4.04 -17.26
CA ASP A 235 -19.66 -3.52 -17.58
C ASP A 235 -20.66 -3.63 -16.41
N GLU A 236 -20.23 -4.16 -15.25
CA GLU A 236 -21.09 -4.23 -14.06
C GLU A 236 -21.30 -2.83 -13.46
N GLU A 237 -22.55 -2.47 -13.14
CA GLU A 237 -22.86 -1.14 -12.60
C GLU A 237 -22.17 -0.86 -11.25
N VAL A 238 -22.19 -1.84 -10.35
CA VAL A 238 -21.68 -1.69 -8.97
C VAL A 238 -20.34 -2.39 -8.79
N ARG A 239 -20.17 -3.60 -9.31
CA ARG A 239 -18.98 -4.44 -9.07
C ARG A 239 -17.93 -4.30 -10.17
N ASN A 240 -17.92 -3.18 -10.88
CA ASN A 240 -16.80 -2.89 -11.77
C ASN A 240 -15.54 -2.51 -10.97
N PRO A 241 -14.34 -2.83 -11.50
CA PRO A 241 -13.07 -2.55 -10.84
C PRO A 241 -12.87 -1.09 -10.40
N LYS A 242 -13.34 -0.12 -11.20
CA LYS A 242 -13.23 1.30 -10.87
C LYS A 242 -14.04 1.67 -9.63
N ASN A 243 -15.28 1.20 -9.54
CA ASN A 243 -16.10 1.44 -8.36
C ASN A 243 -15.54 0.72 -7.13
N ILE A 244 -15.06 -0.52 -7.29
CA ILE A 244 -14.41 -1.26 -6.20
C ILE A 244 -13.20 -0.49 -5.66
N ALA A 245 -12.36 0.05 -6.55
CA ALA A 245 -11.21 0.84 -6.19
C ALA A 245 -11.58 2.11 -5.41
N ARG A 246 -12.52 2.90 -5.93
CA ARG A 246 -13.05 4.10 -5.24
C ARG A 246 -13.56 3.76 -3.84
N ARG A 247 -14.38 2.70 -3.72
CA ARG A 247 -14.95 2.25 -2.44
C ARG A 247 -13.88 1.77 -1.46
N THR A 248 -12.80 1.18 -1.98
CA THR A 248 -11.64 0.77 -1.18
C THR A 248 -10.89 1.98 -0.61
N VAL A 249 -10.66 3.01 -1.44
CA VAL A 249 -9.99 4.24 -0.98
C VAL A 249 -10.87 5.03 -0.01
N GLU A 250 -12.19 5.12 -0.24
CA GLU A 250 -13.13 5.70 0.73
C GLU A 250 -13.09 4.97 2.08
N PHE A 251 -12.98 3.65 2.06
CA PHE A 251 -12.90 2.85 3.28
C PHE A 251 -11.60 3.14 4.05
N TRP A 252 -10.48 3.22 3.34
CA TRP A 252 -9.20 3.64 3.90
C TRP A 252 -9.24 5.08 4.45
N GLU A 253 -9.78 6.03 3.69
CA GLU A 253 -9.88 7.44 4.07
C GLU A 253 -10.70 7.60 5.36
N ARG A 254 -11.78 6.83 5.50
CA ARG A 254 -12.61 6.79 6.71
C ARG A 254 -11.84 6.24 7.92
N GLY A 255 -10.97 5.26 7.73
CA GLY A 255 -10.10 4.74 8.80
C GLY A 255 -10.82 3.93 9.88
N GLU A 256 -12.11 3.60 9.70
CA GLU A 256 -12.89 2.81 10.67
C GLU A 256 -13.88 1.83 10.02
N GLY A 257 -14.35 0.88 10.83
CA GLY A 257 -15.18 -0.25 10.42
C GLY A 257 -14.37 -1.50 10.07
N LEU A 258 -15.01 -2.66 10.21
CA LEU A 258 -14.41 -3.94 9.81
C LEU A 258 -14.43 -4.14 8.30
N GLU A 259 -15.44 -3.62 7.61
CA GLU A 259 -15.78 -4.06 6.26
C GLU A 259 -16.47 -2.95 5.46
N VAL A 260 -16.09 -2.85 4.19
CA VAL A 260 -16.89 -2.20 3.15
C VAL A 260 -17.48 -3.29 2.25
N ARG A 261 -18.80 -3.27 2.07
CA ARG A 261 -19.52 -4.19 1.17
C ARG A 261 -19.81 -3.46 -0.14
N ILE A 262 -19.56 -4.14 -1.26
CA ILE A 262 -19.65 -3.64 -2.64
C ILE A 262 -20.40 -4.66 -3.48
#